data_AF-A0A836RCX5-F1
#
_entry.id   AF-A0A836RCX5-F1
#
_cell.length_a   1.000
_cell.length_b   1.000
_cell.length_c   1.000
_cell.angle_alpha   90.00
_cell.angle_beta   90.00
_cell.angle_gamma   90.00
#
_symmetry.space_group_name_H-M   'P 1'
#
loop_
_entity.id
_entity.type
_entity.pdbx_description
1 polymer ?
#
loop_
_entity_poly.entity_id
_entity_poly.type
_entity_poly.pdbx_seq_one_letter_code
_entity_poly.pdbx_strand_id
1 'polypeptide(L)' 'MYRKTKSKKPKKQRKAQFKAPLHKRHKMMAAPLSPELRVKYDRRSFPVRKGDTVIILRG' A
#
# COMPACT_ATOMS: atom_id res chain seq x y z
N MET A 1 12.49 -9.89 -0.07
CA MET A 1 12.03 -8.85 0.88
C MET A 1 12.41 -7.46 0.35
N TYR A 2 11.51 -6.79 -0.39
CA TYR A 2 11.83 -5.50 -1.03
C TYR A 2 11.86 -4.39 0.04
N ARG A 3 13.05 -3.87 0.34
CA ARG A 3 13.25 -2.83 1.35
C ARG A 3 13.11 -1.45 0.70
N LYS A 4 12.44 -0.50 1.37
CA LYS A 4 12.20 0.87 0.83
C LYS A 4 13.50 1.63 0.55
N THR A 5 14.58 1.25 1.24
CA THR A 5 15.96 1.68 0.97
C THR A 5 16.90 0.47 0.95
N LYS A 6 18.06 0.58 0.31
CA LYS A 6 19.10 -0.48 0.26
C LYS A 6 19.59 -0.91 1.66
N SER A 7 19.55 -0.01 2.65
CA SER A 7 20.07 -0.25 3.99
C SER A 7 19.14 -1.14 4.84
N LYS A 8 19.70 -2.09 5.59
CA LYS A 8 18.90 -2.94 6.49
C LYS A 8 18.46 -2.27 7.81
N LYS A 9 19.05 -1.14 8.18
CA LYS A 9 18.85 -0.45 9.47
C LYS A 9 17.40 0.09 9.65
N PRO A 10 16.69 -0.22 10.77
CA PRO A 10 15.30 0.22 11.00
C PRO A 10 15.08 1.73 10.98
N LYS A 11 15.98 2.51 11.59
CA LYS A 11 15.92 3.98 11.62
C LYS A 11 15.86 4.58 10.22
N LYS A 12 16.67 4.05 9.29
CA LYS A 12 16.71 4.52 7.89
C LYS A 12 15.43 4.17 7.13
N GLN A 13 14.85 2.98 7.38
CA GLN A 13 13.59 2.57 6.76
C GLN A 13 12.40 3.43 7.23
N ARG A 14 12.30 3.71 8.53
CA ARG A 14 11.25 4.59 9.09
C ARG A 14 11.35 6.02 8.54
N LYS A 15 12.56 6.59 8.49
CA LYS A 15 12.80 7.91 7.90
C LYS A 15 12.36 7.97 6.43
N ALA A 16 12.64 6.92 5.66
CA ALA A 16 12.26 6.86 4.24
C ALA A 16 10.75 6.76 4.02
N GLN A 17 10.02 6.03 4.88
CA GLN A 17 8.56 5.97 4.82
C GLN A 17 7.93 7.33 5.16
N PHE A 18 8.38 7.96 6.24
CA PHE A 18 7.86 9.26 6.68
C PHE A 18 8.10 10.35 5.63
N LYS A 19 9.31 10.42 5.06
CA LYS A 19 9.70 11.42 4.06
C LYS A 19 9.41 11.00 2.61
N ALA A 20 8.57 10.00 2.36
CA ALA A 20 8.32 9.54 1.00
C ALA A 20 7.60 10.61 0.14
N PRO A 21 7.94 10.77 -1.16
CA PRO A 21 7.24 11.66 -2.08
C PRO A 21 5.83 11.14 -2.41
N LEU A 22 4.97 12.03 -2.94
CA LEU A 22 3.53 11.77 -3.14
C LEU A 22 3.25 10.50 -3.97
N HIS A 23 3.90 10.33 -5.12
CA HIS A 23 3.70 9.16 -5.98
C HIS A 23 4.07 7.83 -5.28
N LYS A 24 5.01 7.85 -4.33
CA LYS A 24 5.35 6.67 -3.51
C LYS A 24 4.36 6.48 -2.37
N ARG A 25 3.92 7.56 -1.72
CA ARG A 25 2.89 7.50 -0.67
C ARG A 25 1.60 6.89 -1.20
N HIS A 26 1.15 7.33 -2.38
CA HIS A 26 -0.04 6.78 -3.03
C HIS A 26 0.08 5.27 -3.27
N LYS A 27 1.21 4.79 -3.79
CA LYS A 27 1.44 3.34 -3.98
C LYS A 27 1.52 2.55 -2.67
N MET A 28 2.00 3.17 -1.59
CA MET A 28 2.07 2.53 -0.27
C MET A 28 0.69 2.42 0.41
N MET A 29 -0.24 3.33 0.07
CA MET A 29 -1.62 3.34 0.58
C MET A 29 -2.51 2.46 -0.31
N ALA A 30 -2.24 1.17 -0.33
CA ALA A 30 -3.02 0.18 -1.07
C ALA A 30 -3.83 -0.72 -0.14
N ALA A 31 -5.04 -1.06 -0.58
CA ALA A 31 -5.94 -1.97 0.12
C ALA A 31 -6.13 -3.28 -0.67
N PRO A 32 -6.40 -4.41 0.01
CA PRO A 32 -6.75 -5.65 -0.66
C PRO A 32 -8.10 -5.54 -1.35
N LEU A 33 -8.22 -6.11 -2.56
CA LEU A 33 -9.51 -6.22 -3.25
C LEU A 33 -10.36 -7.33 -2.63
N SER A 34 -11.69 -7.23 -2.78
CA SER A 34 -12.64 -8.30 -2.44
C SER A 34 -12.41 -9.54 -3.33
N PRO A 35 -12.82 -10.75 -2.91
CA PRO A 35 -12.59 -11.97 -3.69
C PRO A 35 -13.11 -11.89 -5.13
N GLU A 36 -14.31 -11.32 -5.32
CA GLU A 36 -14.91 -11.12 -6.65
C GLU A 36 -14.07 -10.19 -7.53
N LEU A 37 -13.62 -9.06 -6.98
CA LEU A 37 -12.79 -8.10 -7.70
C LEU A 37 -11.38 -8.65 -7.97
N ARG A 38 -10.86 -9.55 -7.12
CA ARG A 38 -9.59 -10.24 -7.37
C ARG A 38 -9.68 -11.16 -8.57
N VAL A 39 -10.77 -11.92 -8.70
CA VAL A 39 -10.98 -12.80 -9.87
C VAL A 39 -11.14 -11.96 -11.13
N LYS A 40 -11.92 -10.87 -11.07
CA LYS A 40 -12.16 -10.00 -12.22
C LYS A 40 -10.89 -9.31 -12.74
N TYR A 41 -10.04 -8.82 -11.84
CA TYR A 41 -8.89 -7.98 -12.20
C TYR A 41 -7.53 -8.67 -12.04
N ASP A 42 -7.52 -9.94 -11.63
CA ASP A 42 -6.32 -10.74 -11.34
C ASP A 42 -5.25 -10.01 -10.52
N ARG A 43 -5.71 -9.26 -9.51
CA ARG A 43 -4.84 -8.43 -8.65
C ARG A 43 -5.23 -8.54 -7.20
N ARG A 44 -4.22 -8.68 -6.34
CA ARG A 44 -4.43 -8.79 -4.89
C ARG A 44 -4.83 -7.47 -4.22
N SER A 45 -4.25 -6.35 -4.65
CA SER A 45 -4.41 -5.05 -3.99
C SER A 45 -4.37 -3.89 -4.98
N PHE A 46 -5.02 -2.78 -4.64
CA PHE A 46 -5.05 -1.56 -5.43
C PHE A 46 -4.91 -0.31 -4.54
N PRO A 47 -4.23 0.77 -5.00
CA PRO A 47 -4.19 2.06 -4.29
C PRO A 47 -5.59 2.66 -4.15
N VAL A 48 -5.96 3.08 -2.93
CA VAL A 48 -7.31 3.60 -2.64
C VAL A 48 -7.48 5.00 -3.22
N ARG A 49 -8.67 5.29 -3.75
CA ARG A 49 -9.06 6.59 -4.28
C ARG A 49 -10.36 7.09 -3.66
N LYS A 50 -10.58 8.40 -3.76
CA LYS A 50 -11.84 9.02 -3.35
C LYS A 50 -12.97 8.49 -4.25
N GLY A 51 -14.04 7.99 -3.63
CA GLY A 51 -15.18 7.38 -4.32
C GLY A 51 -15.20 5.85 -4.27
N ASP A 52 -14.16 5.21 -3.75
CA ASP A 52 -14.16 3.76 -3.53
C ASP A 52 -15.07 3.37 -2.35
N THR A 53 -15.89 2.33 -2.53
CA THR A 53 -16.63 1.70 -1.43
C THR A 53 -15.73 0.71 -0.71
N VAL A 54 -15.59 0.85 0.61
CA VAL A 54 -14.68 0.02 1.43
C VAL A 54 -15.39 -0.56 2.65
N ILE A 55 -14.87 -1.69 3.14
CA ILE A 55 -15.32 -2.34 4.38
C ILE A 55 -14.15 -2.32 5.37
N ILE A 56 -14.43 -1.98 6.63
CA ILE A 56 -13.45 -2.00 7.72
C ILE A 56 -13.34 -3.43 8.26
N LEU A 57 -12.13 -4.00 8.24
CA LEU A 57 -11.91 -5.39 8.66
C LEU A 57 -11.43 -5.53 10.12
N ARG A 58 -10.69 -4.54 10.64
CA ARG A 58 -10.13 -4.54 12.00
C ARG A 58 -10.21 -3.15 12.60
N GLY A 59 -10.50 -3.10 13.90
CA GLY A 59 -10.39 -1.92 14.77
C GLY A 59 -9.04 -1.87 15.46
#